data_AF-A0A4S2M0P2-F1
#
_entry.id   AF-A0A4S2M0P2-F1
#
_cell.length_a   1.000
_cell.length_b   1.000
_cell.length_c   1.000
_cell.angle_alpha   90.00
_cell.angle_beta   90.00
_cell.angle_gamma   90.00
#
_symmetry.space_group_name_H-M   'P 1'
#
loop_
_entity.id
_entity.type
_entity.pdbx_description
1 polymer ?
#
loop_
_entity_poly.entity_id
_entity_poly.type
_entity_poly.pdbx_seq_one_letter_code
_entity_poly.pdbx_strand_id
1 'polypeptide(L)'
;MSSKRHRLRSQRCFTLIRTGHRASPGSLERLQYLEKLVTEFKETDIHDYREQIIANLANFAYDPRNCAHLRQLHVVDLFLTCLEPVAPIWAEASTGSESSTVADSAARLAELALGGLVNLASASPTDRKELRDHPQLAYVVACLASPIPLIVIHCLTILIQLFTQTRGTVAESEFSVDLRTRFPAAIRAAQAYRQQSSGGDTLNDPRILVLAQLLVEDCCQPLAQ
;
A
#
# COMPACT_ATOMS: atom_id res chain seq x y z
N MET A 1 26.71 -38.79 35.92
CA MET A 1 25.25 -38.97 36.00
C MET A 1 24.58 -37.69 35.55
N SER A 2 24.17 -37.62 34.28
CA SER A 2 23.70 -36.38 33.63
C SER A 2 22.23 -36.08 33.95
N SER A 3 22.00 -34.90 34.53
CA SER A 3 20.67 -34.36 34.83
C SER A 3 20.04 -33.79 33.54
N LYS A 4 18.95 -34.44 33.09
CA LYS A 4 18.17 -34.07 31.91
C LYS A 4 17.28 -32.86 32.23
N ARG A 5 17.64 -31.68 31.72
CA ARG A 5 16.71 -30.54 31.63
C ARG A 5 15.79 -30.76 30.43
N HIS A 6 14.52 -31.06 30.71
CA HIS A 6 13.45 -31.10 29.72
C HIS A 6 13.24 -29.70 29.13
N ARG A 7 13.67 -29.49 27.88
CA ARG A 7 13.32 -28.32 27.08
C ARG A 7 12.13 -28.73 26.22
N LEU A 8 10.92 -28.31 26.59
CA LEU A 8 9.75 -28.40 25.72
C LEU A 8 9.96 -27.41 24.58
N ARG A 9 10.59 -27.90 23.51
CA ARG A 9 10.79 -27.19 22.26
C ARG A 9 9.44 -27.22 21.54
N SER A 10 8.74 -26.09 21.54
CA SER A 10 7.57 -25.86 20.69
C SER A 10 8.00 -26.11 19.24
N GLN A 11 7.68 -27.30 18.73
CA GLN A 11 7.91 -27.68 17.34
C GLN A 11 6.68 -27.30 16.53
N ARG A 12 6.69 -26.08 15.99
CA ARG A 12 6.07 -25.78 14.70
C ARG A 12 7.00 -24.88 13.89
N CYS A 13 8.23 -25.36 13.73
CA CYS A 13 9.12 -24.87 12.69
C CYS A 13 8.59 -25.48 11.38
N PHE A 14 7.84 -24.71 10.59
CA PHE A 14 7.46 -25.14 9.25
C PHE A 14 8.73 -25.19 8.40
N THR A 15 9.30 -26.38 8.26
CA THR A 15 10.14 -26.71 7.12
C THR A 15 9.34 -26.42 5.85
N LEU A 16 9.79 -25.40 5.12
CA LEU A 16 9.31 -25.04 3.81
C LEU A 16 9.68 -26.19 2.85
N ILE A 17 8.79 -27.19 2.76
CA ILE A 17 8.90 -28.21 1.72
C ILE A 17 8.72 -27.46 0.40
N ARG A 18 9.83 -27.26 -0.34
CA ARG A 18 9.82 -26.85 -1.74
C ARG A 18 9.20 -27.98 -2.55
N THR A 19 7.88 -28.01 -2.65
CA THR A 19 7.20 -28.77 -3.71
C THR A 19 7.17 -27.90 -4.96
N GLY A 20 7.71 -28.43 -6.06
CA GLY A 20 7.76 -27.77 -7.38
C GLY A 20 6.39 -27.62 -8.06
N HIS A 21 5.29 -27.62 -7.32
CA HIS A 21 3.95 -27.34 -7.82
C HIS A 21 3.51 -25.97 -7.28
N ARG A 22 3.73 -24.93 -8.08
CA ARG A 22 3.10 -23.63 -7.85
C ARG A 22 1.70 -23.72 -8.43
N ALA A 23 0.67 -23.52 -7.60
CA ALA A 23 -0.71 -23.39 -8.07
C ALA A 23 -0.75 -22.34 -9.19
N SER A 24 -1.41 -22.63 -10.31
CA SER A 24 -1.50 -21.68 -11.43
C SER A 24 -2.22 -20.40 -11.00
N PRO A 25 -1.81 -19.20 -11.48
CA PRO A 25 -2.58 -17.98 -11.26
C PRO A 25 -4.03 -18.14 -11.71
N GLY A 26 -4.98 -17.68 -10.90
CA GLY A 26 -6.42 -17.86 -11.16
C GLY A 26 -6.96 -19.28 -10.88
N SER A 27 -6.17 -20.22 -10.38
CA SER A 27 -6.68 -21.57 -10.01
C SER A 27 -7.37 -21.60 -8.64
N LEU A 28 -8.24 -22.58 -8.42
CA LEU A 28 -8.87 -22.81 -7.11
C LEU A 28 -7.82 -23.03 -6.00
N GLU A 29 -6.75 -23.79 -6.30
CA GLU A 29 -5.65 -23.99 -5.35
C GLU A 29 -4.96 -22.66 -4.99
N ARG A 30 -4.83 -21.74 -5.96
CA ARG A 30 -4.30 -20.40 -5.71
C ARG A 30 -5.24 -19.60 -4.82
N LEU A 31 -6.54 -19.66 -5.06
CA LEU A 31 -7.53 -19.00 -4.21
C LEU A 31 -7.45 -19.50 -2.76
N GLN A 32 -7.44 -20.82 -2.55
CA GLN A 32 -7.33 -21.44 -1.22
C GLN A 32 -6.04 -21.04 -0.50
N TYR A 33 -4.92 -20.94 -1.22
CA TYR A 33 -3.66 -20.50 -0.64
C TYR A 33 -3.72 -19.03 -0.21
N LEU A 34 -4.28 -18.14 -1.05
CA LEU A 34 -4.46 -16.73 -0.71
C LEU A 34 -5.44 -16.55 0.47
N GLU A 35 -6.52 -17.32 0.51
CA GLU A 35 -7.48 -17.32 1.62
C GLU A 35 -6.79 -17.72 2.92
N LYS A 36 -5.95 -18.76 2.89
CA LYS A 36 -5.15 -19.17 4.06
C LYS A 36 -4.25 -18.04 4.58
N LEU A 37 -3.58 -17.31 3.68
CA LEU A 37 -2.77 -16.16 4.06
C LEU A 37 -3.62 -15.07 4.74
N VAL A 38 -4.78 -14.72 4.18
CA VAL A 38 -5.68 -13.71 4.75
C VAL A 38 -6.20 -14.14 6.13
N THR A 39 -6.57 -15.41 6.30
CA THR A 39 -6.99 -15.97 7.59
C THR A 39 -5.86 -15.93 8.61
N GLU A 40 -4.66 -16.36 8.24
CA GLU A 40 -3.50 -16.38 9.13
C GLU A 40 -3.13 -14.96 9.61
N PHE A 41 -3.24 -13.96 8.74
CA PHE A 41 -3.02 -12.56 9.12
C PHE A 41 -4.02 -12.08 10.18
N LYS A 42 -5.29 -12.49 10.07
CA LYS A 42 -6.35 -12.12 11.01
C LYS A 42 -6.21 -12.82 12.36
N GLU A 43 -5.64 -14.02 12.38
CA GLU A 43 -5.51 -14.85 13.58
C GLU A 43 -4.20 -14.61 14.34
N THR A 44 -3.17 -14.05 13.70
CA THR A 44 -1.86 -13.85 14.32
C THR A 44 -1.65 -12.44 14.89
N ASP A 45 -1.13 -12.41 16.12
CA ASP A 45 -0.65 -11.19 16.79
C ASP A 45 0.87 -11.00 16.64
N ILE A 46 1.56 -11.91 15.96
CA ILE A 46 3.01 -11.85 15.77
C ILE A 46 3.33 -10.94 14.59
N HIS A 47 3.93 -9.78 14.86
CA HIS A 47 4.25 -8.76 13.85
C HIS A 47 5.06 -9.32 12.67
N ASP A 48 6.12 -10.08 12.92
CA ASP A 48 6.96 -10.67 11.88
C ASP A 48 6.17 -11.57 10.91
N TYR A 49 5.16 -12.28 11.41
CA TYR A 49 4.32 -13.13 10.56
C TYR A 49 3.34 -12.29 9.74
N ARG A 50 2.77 -11.23 10.33
CA ARG A 50 1.93 -10.28 9.59
C ARG A 50 2.71 -9.62 8.46
N GLU A 51 3.95 -9.19 8.72
CA GLU A 51 4.83 -8.62 7.69
C GLU A 51 5.09 -9.62 6.55
N GLN A 52 5.45 -10.87 6.88
CA GLN A 52 5.67 -11.91 5.87
C GLN A 52 4.42 -12.20 5.03
N ILE A 53 3.24 -12.21 5.66
CA ILE A 53 1.98 -12.45 4.97
C ILE A 53 1.65 -11.29 4.02
N ILE A 54 1.76 -10.05 4.47
CA ILE A 54 1.51 -8.87 3.63
C ILE A 54 2.52 -8.80 2.48
N ALA A 55 3.79 -9.10 2.72
CA ALA A 55 4.80 -9.19 1.67
C ALA A 55 4.45 -10.27 0.63
N ASN A 56 3.96 -11.44 1.06
CA ASN A 56 3.50 -12.48 0.15
C ASN A 56 2.30 -12.00 -0.68
N LEU A 57 1.28 -11.42 -0.05
CA LEU A 57 0.10 -10.89 -0.75
C LEU A 57 0.49 -9.79 -1.76
N ALA A 58 1.40 -8.89 -1.39
CA ALA A 58 1.92 -7.86 -2.29
C ALA A 58 2.65 -8.45 -3.51
N ASN A 59 3.41 -9.53 -3.32
CA ASN A 59 4.03 -10.27 -4.43
C ASN A 59 2.99 -10.95 -5.33
N PHE A 60 1.89 -11.47 -4.79
CA PHE A 60 0.81 -12.04 -5.61
C PHE A 60 0.05 -10.97 -6.39
N ALA A 61 -0.09 -9.76 -5.85
CA ALA A 61 -0.72 -8.63 -6.51
C ALA A 61 0.02 -8.18 -7.78
N TYR A 62 1.30 -8.54 -7.93
CA TYR A 62 2.08 -8.22 -9.13
C TYR A 62 1.57 -8.93 -10.40
N ASP A 63 0.95 -10.10 -10.28
CA ASP A 63 0.38 -10.83 -11.42
C ASP A 63 -1.13 -10.54 -11.55
N PRO A 64 -1.59 -9.83 -12.61
CA PRO A 64 -2.98 -9.43 -12.78
C PRO A 64 -3.97 -10.60 -12.78
N ARG A 65 -3.52 -11.82 -13.09
CA ARG A 65 -4.35 -13.03 -13.07
C ARG A 65 -4.81 -13.40 -11.66
N ASN A 66 -4.18 -12.87 -10.61
CA ASN A 66 -4.63 -13.06 -9.23
C ASN A 66 -5.65 -12.01 -8.78
N CYS A 67 -5.86 -10.92 -9.53
CA CYS A 67 -6.69 -9.80 -9.06
C CYS A 67 -8.12 -10.22 -8.72
N ALA A 68 -8.73 -11.12 -9.50
CA ALA A 68 -10.06 -11.62 -9.19
C ALA A 68 -10.13 -12.29 -7.81
N HIS A 69 -9.12 -13.09 -7.45
CA HIS A 69 -9.04 -13.73 -6.13
C HIS A 69 -8.72 -12.73 -5.03
N LEU A 70 -7.77 -11.81 -5.27
CA LEU A 70 -7.40 -10.79 -4.28
C LEU A 70 -8.57 -9.86 -3.96
N ARG A 71 -9.39 -9.52 -4.96
CA ARG A 71 -10.63 -8.77 -4.80
C ARG A 71 -11.69 -9.58 -4.05
N GLN A 72 -11.91 -10.83 -4.44
CA GLN A 72 -12.82 -11.74 -3.73
C GLN A 72 -12.46 -11.90 -2.25
N LEU A 73 -11.16 -11.85 -1.92
CA LEU A 73 -10.65 -11.98 -0.56
C LEU A 73 -10.48 -10.66 0.19
N HIS A 74 -10.94 -9.53 -0.37
CA HIS A 74 -10.86 -8.21 0.27
C HIS A 74 -9.41 -7.81 0.65
N VAL A 75 -8.45 -8.13 -0.22
CA VAL A 75 -7.03 -7.82 0.05
C VAL A 75 -6.74 -6.32 -0.01
N VAL A 76 -7.54 -5.55 -0.78
CA VAL A 76 -7.47 -4.07 -0.77
C VAL A 76 -7.80 -3.53 0.63
N ASP A 77 -8.92 -3.98 1.22
CA ASP A 77 -9.32 -3.61 2.58
C ASP A 77 -8.24 -3.99 3.60
N LEU A 78 -7.65 -5.17 3.43
CA LEU A 78 -6.57 -5.66 4.28
C LEU A 78 -5.33 -4.74 4.23
N PHE A 79 -4.90 -4.34 3.03
CA PHE A 79 -3.77 -3.43 2.86
C PHE A 79 -4.07 -2.05 3.46
N LEU A 80 -5.28 -1.51 3.25
CA LEU A 80 -5.67 -0.22 3.81
C LEU A 80 -5.76 -0.27 5.35
N THR A 81 -6.22 -1.38 5.92
CA THR A 81 -6.23 -1.61 7.38
C THR A 81 -4.81 -1.58 7.97
N CYS A 82 -3.79 -2.01 7.22
CA CYS A 82 -2.40 -1.93 7.67
C CYS A 82 -1.90 -0.48 7.82
N LEU A 83 -2.59 0.50 7.23
CA LEU A 83 -2.24 1.93 7.31
C LEU A 83 -2.91 2.64 8.50
N GLU A 84 -3.99 2.07 9.04
CA GLU A 84 -4.77 2.67 10.13
C GLU A 84 -3.93 3.06 11.37
N PRO A 85 -2.94 2.25 11.82
CA PRO A 85 -2.13 2.61 12.99
C PRO A 85 -1.15 3.77 12.74
N VAL A 86 -0.81 4.06 11.48
CA VAL A 86 0.25 5.02 11.13
C VAL A 86 -0.28 6.31 10.51
N ALA A 87 -1.38 6.22 9.76
CA ALA A 87 -1.94 7.34 9.00
C ALA A 87 -2.34 8.55 9.89
N PRO A 88 -3.09 8.38 11.00
CA PRO A 88 -3.43 9.52 11.87
C PRO A 88 -2.18 10.18 12.48
N ILE A 89 -1.19 9.36 12.88
CA ILE A 89 0.05 9.85 13.50
C ILE A 89 0.84 10.71 12.52
N TRP A 90 1.02 10.25 11.28
CA TRP A 90 1.73 11.04 10.27
C TRP A 90 0.94 12.29 9.83
N ALA A 91 -0.39 12.20 9.77
CA ALA A 91 -1.23 13.37 9.48
C ALA A 91 -1.12 14.45 10.57
N GLU A 92 -1.10 14.05 11.85
CA GLU A 92 -0.99 14.97 12.99
C GLU A 92 0.43 15.50 13.21
N ALA A 93 1.47 14.72 12.91
CA ALA A 93 2.86 15.19 12.98
C ALA A 93 3.11 16.44 12.10
N SER A 94 2.33 16.58 11.02
CA SER A 94 2.37 17.74 10.13
C SER A 94 1.86 19.04 10.77
N THR A 95 1.17 18.98 11.92
CA THR A 95 0.62 20.16 12.63
C THR A 95 1.43 20.60 13.84
N GLY A 96 2.58 19.95 14.11
CA GLY A 96 3.51 20.34 15.17
C GLY A 96 3.16 19.81 16.56
N SER A 97 2.25 18.83 16.67
CA SER A 97 1.97 18.15 17.93
C SER A 97 2.93 16.98 18.16
N GLU A 98 3.91 17.16 19.04
CA GLU A 98 4.84 16.10 19.43
C GLU A 98 4.20 15.14 20.45
N SER A 99 4.24 13.82 20.19
CA SER A 99 4.48 12.76 21.19
C SER A 99 4.24 11.33 20.67
N SER A 100 3.58 11.13 19.52
CA SER A 100 3.26 9.77 19.05
C SER A 100 4.28 9.29 18.01
N THR A 101 5.23 8.43 18.43
CA THR A 101 6.15 7.76 17.51
C THR A 101 5.49 6.51 16.92
N VAL A 102 5.56 6.34 15.60
CA VAL A 102 5.11 5.11 14.95
C VAL A 102 6.06 3.96 15.32
N ALA A 103 5.50 2.81 15.73
CA ALA A 103 6.28 1.60 15.95
C ALA A 103 6.89 1.08 14.64
N ASP A 104 8.15 0.63 14.66
CA ASP A 104 8.86 0.16 13.47
C ASP A 104 8.10 -0.93 12.71
N SER A 105 7.49 -1.88 13.43
CA SER A 105 6.67 -2.94 12.84
C SER A 105 5.43 -2.42 12.13
N ALA A 106 4.78 -1.38 12.67
CA ALA A 106 3.63 -0.74 12.02
C ALA A 106 4.06 0.02 10.76
N ALA A 107 5.20 0.71 10.79
CA ALA A 107 5.77 1.37 9.63
C ALA A 107 6.14 0.37 8.52
N ARG A 108 6.75 -0.77 8.87
CA ARG A 108 7.08 -1.83 7.92
C ARG A 108 5.84 -2.49 7.33
N LEU A 109 4.83 -2.75 8.14
CA LEU A 109 3.59 -3.30 7.65
C LEU A 109 2.90 -2.37 6.64
N ALA A 110 2.91 -1.06 6.93
CA ALA A 110 2.37 -0.04 6.04
C ALA A 110 3.16 0.06 4.72
N GLU A 111 4.49 0.02 4.78
CA GLU A 111 5.37 0.02 3.59
C GLU A 111 5.05 -1.15 2.65
N LEU A 112 4.96 -2.37 3.20
CA LEU A 112 4.64 -3.58 2.44
C LEU A 112 3.22 -3.53 1.83
N ALA A 113 2.25 -3.05 2.61
CA ALA A 113 0.87 -2.91 2.16
C ALA A 113 0.73 -1.88 1.03
N LEU A 114 1.41 -0.73 1.13
CA LEU A 114 1.47 0.28 0.07
C LEU A 114 2.13 -0.27 -1.20
N GLY A 115 3.18 -1.09 -1.08
CA GLY A 115 3.75 -1.80 -2.22
C GLY A 115 2.74 -2.73 -2.91
N GLY A 116 1.92 -3.44 -2.14
CA GLY A 116 0.81 -4.23 -2.67
C GLY A 116 -0.27 -3.39 -3.36
N LEU A 117 -0.63 -2.24 -2.79
CA LEU A 117 -1.59 -1.31 -3.39
C LEU A 117 -1.09 -0.70 -4.69
N VAL A 118 0.22 -0.39 -4.82
CA VAL A 118 0.82 0.03 -6.09
C VAL A 118 0.59 -1.02 -7.18
N ASN A 119 0.82 -2.30 -6.86
CA ASN A 119 0.60 -3.37 -7.82
C ASN A 119 -0.88 -3.43 -8.25
N LEU A 120 -1.82 -3.39 -7.29
CA LEU A 120 -3.26 -3.47 -7.57
C LEU A 120 -3.80 -2.25 -8.33
N ALA A 121 -3.34 -1.03 -8.02
CA ALA A 121 -3.76 0.19 -8.70
C ALA A 121 -3.43 0.16 -10.21
N SER A 122 -2.36 -0.55 -10.58
CA SER A 122 -1.96 -0.73 -11.97
C SER A 122 -2.61 -1.93 -12.68
N ALA A 123 -3.22 -2.86 -11.94
CA ALA A 123 -3.52 -4.20 -12.45
C ALA A 123 -4.74 -4.28 -13.39
N SER A 124 -5.83 -3.57 -13.10
CA SER A 124 -7.01 -3.51 -13.97
C SER A 124 -7.84 -2.24 -13.78
N PRO A 125 -8.67 -1.84 -14.76
CA PRO A 125 -9.58 -0.69 -14.60
C PRO A 125 -10.58 -0.86 -13.45
N THR A 126 -11.03 -2.09 -13.19
CA THR A 126 -11.96 -2.41 -12.10
C THR A 126 -11.30 -2.21 -10.73
N ASP A 127 -10.11 -2.78 -10.53
CA ASP A 127 -9.37 -2.64 -9.26
C ASP A 127 -8.99 -1.19 -9.00
N ARG A 128 -8.61 -0.47 -10.06
CA ARG A 128 -8.33 0.96 -10.01
C ARG A 128 -9.54 1.77 -9.57
N LYS A 129 -10.71 1.51 -10.15
CA LYS A 129 -11.95 2.19 -9.79
C LYS A 129 -12.33 1.89 -8.34
N GLU A 130 -12.29 0.63 -7.94
CA GLU A 130 -12.61 0.20 -6.57
C GLU A 130 -11.71 0.88 -5.53
N LEU A 131 -10.38 0.84 -5.76
CA LEU A 131 -9.42 1.50 -4.87
C LEU A 131 -9.58 3.02 -4.88
N ARG A 132 -9.81 3.64 -6.04
CA ARG A 132 -10.05 5.08 -6.16
C ARG A 132 -11.29 5.50 -5.39
N ASP A 133 -12.37 4.74 -5.46
CA ASP A 133 -13.64 5.07 -4.82
C ASP A 133 -13.65 4.71 -3.32
N HIS A 134 -12.68 3.93 -2.85
CA HIS A 134 -12.57 3.46 -1.48
C HIS A 134 -12.45 4.59 -0.44
N PRO A 135 -13.25 4.60 0.65
CA PRO A 135 -13.21 5.66 1.67
C PRO A 135 -11.87 5.73 2.40
N GLN A 136 -11.24 4.59 2.68
CA GLN A 136 -9.94 4.53 3.37
C GLN A 136 -8.75 4.92 2.47
N LEU A 137 -8.96 5.29 1.21
CA LEU A 137 -7.90 5.88 0.40
C LEU A 137 -7.31 7.15 1.04
N ALA A 138 -8.06 7.81 1.93
CA ALA A 138 -7.56 8.89 2.77
C ALA A 138 -6.32 8.51 3.60
N TYR A 139 -6.17 7.22 3.98
CA TYR A 139 -4.96 6.75 4.69
C TYR A 139 -3.71 6.81 3.81
N VAL A 140 -3.83 6.51 2.51
CA VAL A 140 -2.72 6.68 1.56
C VAL A 140 -2.31 8.15 1.47
N VAL A 141 -3.29 9.06 1.45
CA VAL A 141 -3.04 10.52 1.43
C VAL A 141 -2.35 10.97 2.72
N ALA A 142 -2.80 10.51 3.89
CA ALA A 142 -2.18 10.81 5.17
C ALA A 142 -0.73 10.31 5.24
N CYS A 143 -0.44 9.15 4.64
CA CYS A 143 0.91 8.60 4.59
C CYS A 143 1.89 9.41 3.73
N LEU A 144 1.43 10.39 2.96
CA LEU A 144 2.33 11.36 2.30
C LEU A 144 3.13 12.19 3.30
N ALA A 145 2.75 12.26 4.58
CA ALA A 145 3.51 12.92 5.63
C ALA A 145 4.54 12.00 6.33
N SER A 146 4.69 10.75 5.86
CA SER A 146 5.64 9.80 6.44
C SER A 146 7.09 10.30 6.34
N PRO A 147 7.92 10.10 7.38
CA PRO A 147 9.34 10.39 7.30
C PRO A 147 10.12 9.34 6.47
N ILE A 148 9.46 8.29 5.98
CA ILE A 148 10.07 7.18 5.24
C ILE A 148 9.90 7.42 3.73
N PRO A 149 10.99 7.62 2.96
CA PRO A 149 10.91 7.97 1.54
C PRO A 149 10.13 6.97 0.69
N LEU A 150 10.32 5.67 0.95
CA LEU A 150 9.67 4.61 0.18
C LEU A 150 8.15 4.62 0.33
N ILE A 151 7.63 4.95 1.53
CA ILE A 151 6.20 5.12 1.77
C ILE A 151 5.65 6.29 0.95
N VAL A 152 6.33 7.43 0.98
CA VAL A 152 5.94 8.62 0.18
C VAL A 152 5.92 8.29 -1.31
N ILE A 153 6.93 7.57 -1.80
CA ILE A 153 7.02 7.12 -3.20
C ILE A 153 5.86 6.22 -3.57
N HIS A 154 5.52 5.23 -2.73
CA HIS A 154 4.36 4.37 -2.98
C HIS A 154 3.06 5.17 -2.99
N CYS A 155 2.85 6.08 -2.03
CA CYS A 155 1.66 6.93 -1.98
C CYS A 155 1.51 7.79 -3.25
N LEU A 156 2.56 8.49 -3.66
CA LEU A 156 2.54 9.29 -4.89
C LEU A 156 2.27 8.41 -6.11
N THR A 157 2.90 7.24 -6.20
CA THR A 157 2.70 6.28 -7.30
C THR A 157 1.25 5.81 -7.38
N ILE A 158 0.64 5.43 -6.24
CA ILE A 158 -0.78 5.03 -6.17
C ILE A 158 -1.65 6.18 -6.67
N LEU A 159 -1.47 7.39 -6.13
CA LEU A 159 -2.30 8.53 -6.51
C LEU A 159 -2.19 8.87 -8.00
N ILE A 160 -0.98 8.85 -8.58
CA ILE A 160 -0.78 9.02 -10.01
C ILE A 160 -1.55 7.93 -10.78
N GLN A 161 -1.36 6.65 -10.45
CA GLN A 161 -2.04 5.56 -11.17
C GLN A 161 -3.57 5.62 -11.10
N LEU A 162 -4.13 6.08 -9.97
CA LEU A 162 -5.57 6.22 -9.77
C LEU A 162 -6.18 7.44 -10.48
N PHE A 163 -5.45 8.55 -10.53
CA PHE A 163 -5.98 9.86 -10.93
C PHE A 163 -5.36 10.47 -12.19
N THR A 164 -4.34 9.84 -12.79
CA THR A 164 -3.90 10.22 -14.14
C THR A 164 -5.07 10.03 -15.10
N GLN A 165 -5.43 11.10 -15.78
CA GLN A 165 -6.51 11.09 -16.75
C GLN A 165 -6.11 10.22 -17.95
N THR A 166 -6.67 9.02 -18.05
CA THR A 166 -6.67 8.29 -19.32
C THR A 166 -7.57 9.05 -20.28
N ARG A 167 -7.08 9.34 -21.51
CA ARG A 167 -7.86 9.95 -22.59
C ARG A 167 -9.02 9.04 -23.02
N GLY A 168 -10.05 8.97 -22.19
CA GLY A 168 -11.30 8.27 -22.45
C GLY A 168 -12.30 9.18 -23.14
N THR A 169 -13.33 8.60 -23.74
CA THR A 169 -14.41 9.35 -24.37
C THR A 169 -15.13 10.22 -23.33
N VAL A 170 -15.62 11.39 -23.76
CA VAL A 170 -16.22 12.46 -22.93
C VAL A 170 -17.27 11.93 -21.92
N ALA A 171 -17.94 10.82 -22.23
CA ALA A 171 -19.00 10.23 -21.42
C ALA A 171 -18.54 9.54 -20.10
N GLU A 172 -17.28 9.07 -19.99
CA GLU A 172 -16.76 8.50 -18.74
C GLU A 172 -16.15 9.54 -17.80
N SER A 173 -15.86 10.74 -18.32
CA SER A 173 -15.18 11.81 -17.59
C SER A 173 -16.11 12.58 -16.63
N GLU A 174 -17.42 12.61 -16.89
CA GLU A 174 -18.36 13.51 -16.20
C GLU A 174 -18.66 13.11 -14.74
N PHE A 175 -18.36 11.86 -14.37
CA PHE A 175 -18.58 11.32 -13.01
C PHE A 175 -17.29 10.89 -12.30
N SER A 176 -16.12 11.10 -12.92
CA SER A 176 -14.85 10.76 -12.28
C SER A 176 -14.52 11.79 -11.22
N VAL A 177 -14.39 11.34 -9.96
CA VAL A 177 -14.01 12.21 -8.85
C VAL A 177 -12.57 12.70 -9.05
N ASP A 178 -12.41 14.02 -9.10
CA ASP A 178 -11.13 14.68 -9.31
C ASP A 178 -10.26 14.66 -8.03
N LEU A 179 -8.95 14.47 -8.19
CA LEU A 179 -8.00 14.38 -7.07
C LEU A 179 -7.99 15.66 -6.22
N ARG A 180 -8.05 16.83 -6.85
CA ARG A 180 -7.99 18.13 -6.17
C ARG A 180 -9.21 18.35 -5.30
N THR A 181 -10.39 17.94 -5.78
CA THR A 181 -11.64 18.09 -5.04
C THR A 181 -11.74 17.11 -3.87
N ARG A 182 -11.36 15.85 -4.07
CA ARG A 182 -11.45 14.82 -3.03
C ARG A 182 -10.33 14.88 -2.00
N PHE A 183 -9.11 15.13 -2.44
CA PHE A 183 -7.91 15.08 -1.59
C PHE A 183 -7.01 16.30 -1.79
N PRO A 184 -7.48 17.51 -1.42
CA PRO A 184 -6.66 18.73 -1.54
C PRO A 184 -5.36 18.65 -0.73
N ALA A 185 -5.30 17.82 0.33
CA ALA A 185 -4.09 17.56 1.10
C ALA A 185 -2.98 16.89 0.26
N ALA A 186 -3.33 15.99 -0.68
CA ALA A 186 -2.35 15.36 -1.56
C ALA A 186 -1.64 16.40 -2.45
N ILE A 187 -2.40 17.38 -2.95
CA ILE A 187 -1.86 18.45 -3.79
C ILE A 187 -0.91 19.35 -2.98
N ARG A 188 -1.29 19.71 -1.75
CA ARG A 188 -0.42 20.49 -0.86
C ARG A 188 0.88 19.75 -0.55
N ALA A 189 0.81 18.46 -0.26
CA ALA A 189 1.99 17.63 -0.01
C ALA A 189 2.92 17.58 -1.23
N ALA A 190 2.37 17.31 -2.43
CA ALA A 190 3.17 17.30 -3.65
C ALA A 190 3.81 18.66 -3.96
N GLN A 191 3.11 19.78 -3.70
CA GLN A 191 3.69 21.12 -3.83
C GLN A 191 4.83 21.37 -2.85
N ALA A 192 4.70 20.91 -1.60
CA ALA A 192 5.76 21.01 -0.60
C ALA A 192 7.01 20.24 -1.01
N TYR A 193 6.85 19.02 -1.52
CA TYR A 193 7.96 18.21 -2.04
C TYR A 193 8.69 18.85 -3.22
N ARG A 194 8.00 19.65 -4.03
CA ARG A 194 8.63 20.42 -5.13
C ARG A 194 9.45 21.61 -4.65
N GLN A 195 9.13 22.15 -3.47
CA GLN A 195 9.75 23.34 -2.90
C GLN A 195 10.90 22.99 -1.94
N GLN A 196 10.98 21.75 -1.47
CA GLN A 196 12.10 21.27 -0.66
C GLN A 196 13.41 21.36 -1.47
N SER A 197 14.28 22.29 -1.05
CA SER A 197 15.67 22.36 -1.51
C SER A 197 16.47 21.25 -0.83
N SER A 198 17.50 20.73 -1.51
CA SER A 198 18.33 19.55 -1.19
C SER A 198 19.10 19.57 0.16
N GLY A 199 18.68 20.38 1.13
CA GLY A 199 19.29 20.50 2.44
C GLY A 199 18.87 19.37 3.37
N GLY A 200 19.72 18.35 3.49
CA GLY A 200 19.91 17.57 4.73
C GLY A 200 18.80 16.63 5.22
N ASP A 201 17.61 16.59 4.61
CA ASP A 201 16.50 15.76 5.10
C ASP A 201 16.59 14.28 4.67
N THR A 202 16.07 13.40 5.54
CA THR A 202 15.91 11.95 5.29
C THR A 202 15.04 11.63 4.07
N LEU A 203 14.33 12.62 3.52
CA LEU A 203 13.47 12.56 2.33
C LEU A 203 14.19 12.88 1.00
N ASN A 204 15.52 12.89 0.97
CA ASN A 204 16.35 13.21 -0.21
C ASN A 204 16.30 12.18 -1.38
N ASP A 205 15.23 11.40 -1.53
CA ASP A 205 15.08 10.48 -2.68
C ASP A 205 14.61 11.26 -3.93
N PRO A 206 15.37 11.25 -5.04
CA PRO A 206 15.04 12.03 -6.23
C PRO A 206 13.71 11.63 -6.87
N ARG A 207 13.22 10.40 -6.62
CA ARG A 207 11.93 9.92 -7.14
C ARG A 207 10.76 10.70 -6.54
N ILE A 208 10.88 11.17 -5.30
CA ILE A 208 9.81 11.94 -4.65
C ILE A 208 9.53 13.23 -5.42
N LEU A 209 10.58 13.97 -5.78
CA LEU A 209 10.46 15.20 -6.56
C LEU A 209 9.79 14.95 -7.91
N VAL A 210 10.26 13.93 -8.64
CA VAL A 210 9.73 13.56 -9.96
C VAL A 210 8.26 13.14 -9.86
N LEU A 211 7.90 12.29 -8.91
CA LEU A 211 6.52 11.83 -8.73
C LEU A 211 5.61 12.97 -8.26
N ALA A 212 6.09 13.85 -7.38
CA ALA A 212 5.33 15.03 -6.95
C ALA A 212 5.05 15.99 -8.12
N GLN A 213 6.01 16.14 -9.04
CA GLN A 213 5.80 16.89 -10.27
C GLN A 213 4.74 16.24 -11.16
N LEU A 214 4.87 14.94 -11.44
CA LEU A 214 3.90 14.18 -12.25
C LEU A 214 2.48 14.25 -11.66
N LEU A 215 2.33 14.15 -10.34
CA LEU A 215 1.02 14.23 -9.71
C LEU A 215 0.36 15.60 -9.95
N VAL A 216 1.12 16.70 -9.86
CA VAL A 216 0.58 18.05 -10.07
C VAL A 216 0.32 18.35 -11.55
N GLU A 217 1.10 17.78 -12.47
CA GLU A 217 0.95 18.00 -13.91
C GLU A 217 -0.16 17.11 -14.49
N ASP A 218 -0.12 15.81 -14.23
CA ASP A 218 -0.96 14.82 -14.93
C ASP A 218 -2.31 14.56 -14.25
N CYS A 219 -2.41 14.77 -12.93
CA CYS A 219 -3.65 14.51 -12.17
C CYS A 219 -4.45 15.78 -11.88
N CYS A 220 -3.98 16.94 -12.34
CA CYS A 220 -4.47 18.24 -11.89
C CYS A 220 -4.65 19.28 -13.00
N GLN A 221 -4.22 18.99 -14.24
CA GLN A 221 -4.51 19.83 -15.38
C GLN A 221 -5.94 19.60 -15.90
N PRO A 222 -6.64 20.67 -16.32
CA PRO A 222 -7.89 20.50 -17.05
C PRO A 222 -7.62 19.75 -18.35
N LEU A 223 -8.52 18.83 -18.74
CA LEU A 223 -8.54 18.28 -20.09
C LEU A 223 -8.51 19.47 -21.07
N ALA A 224 -7.42 19.61 -21.83
CA ALA A 224 -7.40 20.58 -22.92
C ALA A 224 -8.57 20.27 -23.84
N GLN A 225 -9.46 21.26 -24.01
CA GLN A 225 -10.65 21.18 -24.85
C GLN A 225 -10.29 20.89 -26.32
#